data_AF-A0AAV9C962-F1
#
_entry.id   AF-A0AAV9C962-F1
#
_cell.length_a   1.000
_cell.length_b   1.000
_cell.length_c   1.000
_cell.angle_alpha   90.00
_cell.angle_beta   90.00
_cell.angle_gamma   90.00
#
_symmetry.space_group_name_H-M   'P 1'
#
loop_
_entity.id
_entity.type
_entity.pdbx_description
1 polymer ?
#
loop_
_entity_poly.entity_id
_entity_poly.type
_entity_poly.pdbx_seq_one_letter_code
_entity_poly.pdbx_strand_id
1 'polypeptide(L)'
;MEGYITFSSNALGRYLLDSTGKLKMMYWEDSITNWTVNLVRPGRPCDIYDRCGPNSICDGSTLAQTCSCLQGFEPQSQKDWEAGNWSGGCVRMKPLSCDNKGDMFFKLQMLKLPDRLRLTKNESRAACEAECVNNCECMAYTFVNATRVGSLSRCMVWGRNLMDLEQLIDGGEYLYVRLVASELEKRSRVLFGELRSSNLLARAKSISSDVPLFNFSDVQAATNNFSTSNKLGEGGFGPVYMGRLSQCEIVAVKRLSKSSKQGLEEFKNEVELIARLQHMNLVRLLGLCDHENENILIYEYLANKSLDKFIFDSTRSGQLDWVKRYHIIEGIAQGLLYLHQYSRLRIIHRDLKTSNILLDDSMNPKISDFGLARIFGGTQNEANTERVVGT
;
A
#
# COMPACT_ATOMS: atom_id res chain seq x y z
N MET A 1 39.89 -6.08 3.31
CA MET A 1 39.80 -6.66 1.94
C MET A 1 39.54 -5.52 0.99
N GLU A 2 40.28 -5.43 -0.12
CA GLU A 2 40.16 -4.34 -1.09
C GLU A 2 39.89 -4.90 -2.48
N GLY A 3 39.02 -4.24 -3.24
CA GLY A 3 38.71 -4.58 -4.62
C GLY A 3 38.43 -3.32 -5.45
N TYR A 4 38.79 -3.38 -6.73
CA TYR A 4 38.59 -2.30 -7.69
C TYR A 4 37.60 -2.73 -8.75
N ILE A 5 36.69 -1.83 -9.15
CA ILE A 5 35.77 -2.07 -10.26
C ILE A 5 35.80 -0.87 -11.20
N THR A 6 35.63 -1.12 -12.49
CA THR A 6 35.47 -0.08 -13.51
C THR A 6 34.01 -0.02 -13.93
N PHE A 7 33.33 1.09 -13.68
CA PHE A 7 31.92 1.27 -14.06
C PHE A 7 31.75 1.62 -15.55
N SER A 8 32.78 2.21 -16.17
CA SER A 8 32.90 2.51 -17.60
C SER A 8 34.38 2.71 -17.96
N SER A 9 34.72 3.04 -19.21
CA SER A 9 36.10 3.33 -19.63
C SER A 9 36.79 4.42 -18.81
N ASN A 10 36.04 5.34 -18.20
CA ASN A 10 36.59 6.50 -17.46
C ASN A 10 36.08 6.64 -16.01
N ALA A 11 35.31 5.67 -15.47
CA ALA A 11 34.79 5.76 -14.11
C ALA A 11 35.36 4.65 -13.22
N LEU A 12 36.24 5.04 -12.29
CA LEU A 12 36.88 4.14 -11.32
C LEU A 12 36.05 4.03 -10.03
N GLY A 13 35.78 2.79 -9.62
CA GLY A 13 35.15 2.43 -8.36
C GLY A 13 36.09 1.62 -7.47
N ARG A 14 35.96 1.81 -6.16
CA ARG A 14 36.73 1.05 -5.15
C ARG A 14 35.81 0.58 -4.03
N TYR A 15 36.00 -0.67 -3.62
CA TYR A 15 35.41 -1.24 -2.42
C TYR A 15 36.50 -1.46 -1.37
N LEU A 16 36.24 -0.98 -0.15
CA LEU A 16 37.13 -1.15 0.99
C LEU A 16 36.34 -1.70 2.16
N LEU A 17 36.63 -2.94 2.57
CA LEU A 17 36.23 -3.43 3.89
C LEU A 17 37.32 -3.05 4.89
N ASP A 18 37.01 -2.06 5.74
CA ASP A 18 37.95 -1.53 6.72
C ASP A 18 38.07 -2.42 7.98
N SER A 19 39.03 -2.11 8.85
CA SER A 19 39.29 -2.84 10.10
C SER A 19 38.15 -2.77 11.11
N THR A 20 37.17 -1.87 10.92
CA THR A 20 35.96 -1.80 11.76
C THR A 20 34.83 -2.68 11.25
N GLY A 21 35.04 -3.40 10.13
CA GLY A 21 34.03 -4.25 9.50
C GLY A 21 33.03 -3.48 8.63
N LYS A 22 33.31 -2.20 8.30
CA LYS A 22 32.45 -1.40 7.43
C LYS A 22 32.92 -1.51 5.98
N LEU A 23 31.99 -1.86 5.09
CA LEU A 23 32.20 -1.84 3.65
C LEU A 23 31.93 -0.43 3.11
N LYS A 24 32.94 0.17 2.50
CA LYS A 24 32.87 1.47 1.84
C LYS A 24 32.90 1.27 0.33
N MET A 25 31.90 1.79 -0.36
CA MET A 25 31.94 1.99 -1.81
C MET A 25 32.39 3.41 -2.08
N MET A 26 33.40 3.57 -2.92
CA MET A 26 33.99 4.85 -3.27
C MET A 26 34.06 4.99 -4.79
N TYR A 27 33.94 6.21 -5.29
CA TYR A 27 34.24 6.54 -6.69
C TYR A 27 35.40 7.52 -6.74
N TRP A 28 36.16 7.46 -7.81
CA TRP A 28 37.23 8.43 -8.06
C TRP A 28 36.64 9.73 -8.58
N GLU A 29 36.97 10.85 -7.95
CA GLU A 29 36.50 12.17 -8.33
C GLU A 29 37.67 13.03 -8.84
N ASP A 30 37.67 13.28 -10.15
CA ASP A 30 38.77 14.00 -10.82
C ASP A 30 38.91 15.45 -10.35
N SER A 31 37.81 16.09 -9.94
CA SER A 31 37.78 17.50 -9.48
C SER A 31 38.68 17.72 -8.26
N ILE A 32 38.79 16.72 -7.39
CA ILE A 32 39.56 16.76 -6.14
C ILE A 32 40.70 15.74 -6.12
N THR A 33 40.89 14.99 -7.21
CA THR A 33 41.93 13.94 -7.36
C THR A 33 41.95 12.96 -6.18
N ASN A 34 40.77 12.56 -5.69
CA ASN A 34 40.65 11.71 -4.52
C ASN A 34 39.44 10.77 -4.61
N TRP A 35 39.42 9.77 -3.74
CA TRP A 35 38.29 8.87 -3.58
C TRP A 35 37.19 9.50 -2.72
N THR A 36 36.01 9.69 -3.29
CA THR A 36 34.83 10.14 -2.57
C THR A 36 33.99 8.93 -2.15
N VAL A 37 33.55 8.91 -0.88
CA VAL A 37 32.71 7.83 -0.35
C VAL A 37 31.29 7.98 -0.87
N ASN A 38 30.83 6.98 -1.61
CA ASN A 38 29.45 6.91 -2.12
C ASN A 38 28.52 6.29 -1.06
N LEU A 39 28.90 5.13 -0.52
CA LEU A 39 28.08 4.37 0.41
C LEU A 39 28.93 3.69 1.48
N VAL A 40 28.42 3.63 2.70
CA VAL A 40 28.98 2.82 3.79
C VAL A 40 27.94 1.82 4.27
N ARG A 41 28.31 0.55 4.42
CA ARG A 41 27.46 -0.52 4.97
C ARG A 41 28.16 -1.26 6.12
N PRO A 42 27.47 -1.52 7.23
CA PRO A 42 26.15 -0.99 7.59
C PRO A 42 26.22 0.53 7.86
N GLY A 43 25.28 1.29 7.29
CA GLY A 43 25.18 2.75 7.43
C GLY A 43 23.98 3.18 8.28
N ARG A 44 22.97 2.32 8.38
CA ARG A 44 21.76 2.50 9.18
C ARG A 44 21.54 1.27 10.06
N PRO A 45 20.84 1.38 11.19
CA PRO A 45 20.70 0.23 12.05
C PRO A 45 19.89 -0.93 11.42
N CYS A 46 18.93 -0.72 10.50
CA CYS A 46 18.34 -1.85 9.73
C CYS A 46 19.33 -2.55 8.76
N ASP A 47 20.46 -1.92 8.43
CA ASP A 47 21.51 -2.58 7.64
C ASP A 47 22.29 -3.63 8.49
N ILE A 48 22.12 -3.62 9.82
CA ILE A 48 22.73 -4.60 10.73
C ILE A 48 21.95 -5.91 10.60
N TYR A 49 22.67 -6.97 10.24
CA TYR A 49 22.10 -8.31 10.11
C TYR A 49 21.34 -8.72 11.37
N ASP A 50 20.12 -9.23 11.18
CA ASP A 50 19.28 -9.78 12.23
C ASP A 50 18.96 -8.81 13.38
N ARG A 51 18.79 -7.53 13.07
CA ARG A 51 18.43 -6.52 14.08
C ARG A 51 17.12 -6.81 14.83
N CYS A 52 16.14 -7.39 14.16
CA CYS A 52 14.79 -7.56 14.69
C CYS A 52 14.49 -8.97 15.21
N GLY A 53 15.41 -9.92 15.08
CA GLY A 53 15.18 -11.31 15.44
C GLY A 53 14.26 -12.06 14.46
N PRO A 54 13.89 -13.31 14.79
CA PRO A 54 13.09 -14.16 13.91
C PRO A 54 11.66 -13.66 13.70
N ASN A 55 11.13 -13.87 12.49
CA ASN A 55 9.73 -13.62 12.10
C ASN A 55 9.22 -12.20 12.42
N SER A 56 10.13 -11.25 12.36
CA SER A 56 9.88 -9.82 12.50
C SER A 56 10.49 -9.08 11.32
N ILE A 57 10.19 -7.79 11.19
CA ILE A 57 10.67 -6.94 10.11
C ILE A 57 11.20 -5.62 10.66
N CYS A 58 12.36 -5.19 10.16
CA CYS A 58 12.93 -3.88 10.43
C CYS A 58 12.32 -2.85 9.49
N ASP A 59 11.72 -1.79 10.02
CA ASP A 59 11.15 -0.74 9.19
C ASP A 59 12.22 0.24 8.71
N GLY A 60 12.93 -0.14 7.64
CA GLY A 60 13.92 0.72 6.99
C GLY A 60 13.31 1.92 6.25
N SER A 61 11.98 2.01 6.20
CA SER A 61 11.27 3.10 5.53
C SER A 61 11.05 4.34 6.40
N THR A 62 11.15 4.19 7.73
CA THR A 62 10.99 5.28 8.68
C THR A 62 12.30 5.67 9.35
N LEU A 63 12.40 6.89 9.86
CA LEU A 63 13.58 7.37 10.60
C LEU A 63 13.78 6.61 11.92
N ALA A 64 12.69 6.15 12.54
CA ALA A 64 12.72 5.44 13.81
C ALA A 64 13.34 4.03 13.68
N GLN A 65 13.24 3.40 12.50
CA GLN A 65 13.80 2.08 12.19
C GLN A 65 13.51 1.04 13.26
N THR A 66 12.23 0.92 13.61
CA THR A 66 11.73 0.03 14.65
C THR A 66 11.44 -1.36 14.09
N CYS A 67 11.33 -2.34 15.00
CA CYS A 67 10.96 -3.70 14.64
C CYS A 67 9.47 -3.95 14.87
N SER A 68 8.85 -4.72 13.98
CA SER A 68 7.46 -5.18 14.14
C SER A 68 7.36 -6.67 13.84
N CYS A 69 6.44 -7.38 14.52
CA CYS A 69 6.16 -8.77 14.20
C CYS A 69 5.43 -8.88 12.87
N LEU A 70 5.72 -9.94 12.12
CA LEU A 70 4.96 -10.26 10.92
C LEU A 70 3.50 -10.57 11.26
N GLN A 71 2.60 -10.35 10.31
CA GLN A 71 1.18 -10.66 10.50
C GLN A 71 0.98 -12.13 10.92
N GLY A 72 0.23 -12.37 12.00
CA GLY A 72 -0.01 -13.71 12.55
C GLY A 72 1.08 -14.21 13.50
N PHE A 73 2.02 -13.33 13.87
CA PHE A 73 3.06 -13.56 14.86
C PHE A 73 2.93 -12.55 16.00
N GLU A 74 3.41 -12.93 17.16
CA GLU A 74 3.44 -12.11 18.38
C GLU A 74 4.84 -12.14 19.00
N PRO A 75 5.23 -11.10 19.77
CA PRO A 75 6.55 -11.07 20.40
C PRO A 75 6.77 -12.30 21.27
N GLN A 76 7.95 -12.91 21.18
CA GLN A 76 8.29 -14.03 22.05
C GLN A 76 8.27 -13.61 23.54
N SER A 77 8.66 -12.37 23.81
CA SER A 77 8.66 -11.75 25.14
C SER A 77 8.13 -10.33 25.02
N GLN A 78 6.91 -10.09 25.50
CA GLN A 78 6.28 -8.77 25.48
C GLN A 78 7.12 -7.74 26.28
N LYS A 79 7.69 -8.18 27.40
CA LYS A 79 8.55 -7.35 28.26
C LYS A 79 9.80 -6.86 27.51
N ASP A 80 10.48 -7.75 26.79
CA ASP A 80 11.68 -7.37 26.04
C ASP A 80 11.32 -6.47 24.85
N TRP A 81 10.19 -6.76 24.20
CA TRP A 81 9.69 -5.98 23.08
C TRP A 81 9.39 -4.53 23.44
N GLU A 82 8.72 -4.30 24.57
CA GLU A 82 8.40 -2.97 25.11
C GLU A 82 9.65 -2.23 25.62
N ALA A 83 10.68 -2.97 26.05
CA ALA A 83 11.97 -2.42 26.42
C ALA A 83 12.88 -2.10 25.21
N GLY A 84 12.43 -2.38 23.98
CA GLY A 84 13.21 -2.16 22.75
C GLY A 84 14.25 -3.26 22.46
N ASN A 85 14.21 -4.38 23.18
CA ASN A 85 15.02 -5.55 22.91
C ASN A 85 14.24 -6.53 22.02
N TRP A 86 14.47 -6.44 20.71
CA TRP A 86 13.78 -7.27 19.71
C TRP A 86 14.50 -8.57 19.36
N SER A 87 15.63 -8.89 20.01
CA SER A 87 16.46 -10.06 19.66
C SER A 87 15.73 -11.40 19.74
N GLY A 88 14.73 -11.53 20.61
CA GLY A 88 13.86 -12.72 20.69
C GLY A 88 12.90 -12.87 19.52
N GLY A 89 12.69 -11.82 18.73
CA GLY A 89 11.78 -11.84 17.59
C GLY A 89 10.34 -12.23 17.98
N CYS A 90 9.68 -12.93 17.06
CA CYS A 90 8.27 -13.24 17.13
C CYS A 90 7.99 -14.73 16.87
N VAL A 91 6.96 -15.22 17.53
CA VAL A 91 6.46 -16.59 17.42
C VAL A 91 5.07 -16.59 16.80
N ARG A 92 4.71 -17.69 16.13
CA ARG A 92 3.38 -17.81 15.52
C ARG A 92 2.31 -17.84 16.59
N MET A 93 1.25 -17.06 16.41
CA MET A 93 0.09 -17.08 17.31
C MET A 93 -0.69 -18.40 17.22
N LYS A 94 -0.68 -19.04 16.04
CA LYS A 94 -1.31 -20.34 15.81
C LYS A 94 -0.40 -21.28 15.02
N PRO A 95 -0.37 -22.58 15.35
CA PRO A 95 0.33 -23.57 14.55
C PRO A 95 -0.34 -23.74 13.19
N LEU A 96 0.45 -24.08 12.16
CA LEU A 96 -0.05 -24.36 10.81
C LEU A 96 -0.92 -25.63 10.81
N SER A 97 -1.95 -25.64 9.97
CA SER A 97 -2.88 -26.77 9.83
C SER A 97 -2.27 -27.89 9.00
N CYS A 98 -1.48 -27.55 7.98
CA CYS A 98 -0.71 -28.49 7.16
C CYS A 98 -1.55 -29.54 6.40
N ASP A 99 -2.87 -29.36 6.33
CA ASP A 99 -3.84 -30.26 5.69
C ASP A 99 -4.26 -29.81 4.28
N ASN A 100 -3.45 -28.96 3.63
CA ASN A 100 -3.69 -28.35 2.29
C ASN A 100 -5.02 -27.58 2.14
N LYS A 101 -5.81 -27.43 3.20
CA LYS A 101 -7.12 -26.75 3.20
C LYS A 101 -7.21 -25.63 4.23
N GLY A 102 -6.42 -25.69 5.31
CA GLY A 102 -6.46 -24.73 6.41
C GLY A 102 -5.41 -23.61 6.37
N ASP A 103 -4.41 -23.67 5.49
CA ASP A 103 -3.34 -22.66 5.41
C ASP A 103 -3.50 -21.77 4.17
N MET A 104 -3.07 -20.52 4.29
CA MET A 104 -3.10 -19.51 3.24
C MET A 104 -1.82 -18.67 3.28
N PHE A 105 -1.57 -17.89 2.22
CA PHE A 105 -0.40 -17.02 2.14
C PHE A 105 -0.77 -15.54 2.29
N PHE A 106 -0.05 -14.85 3.15
CA PHE A 106 -0.10 -13.40 3.30
C PHE A 106 1.03 -12.74 2.51
N LYS A 107 0.67 -11.82 1.60
CA LYS A 107 1.62 -11.13 0.73
C LYS A 107 2.16 -9.87 1.43
N LEU A 108 3.49 -9.79 1.49
CA LEU A 108 4.27 -8.61 1.88
C LEU A 108 5.00 -8.06 0.64
N GLN A 109 5.35 -6.77 0.63
CA GLN A 109 5.92 -6.10 -0.53
C GLN A 109 6.98 -5.06 -0.17
N MET A 110 7.81 -4.72 -1.16
CA MET A 110 8.94 -3.79 -1.04
C MET A 110 9.92 -4.27 0.04
N LEU A 111 10.26 -5.55 -0.01
CA LEU A 111 11.08 -6.18 1.01
C LEU A 111 12.50 -6.44 0.52
N LYS A 112 13.47 -6.25 1.42
CA LYS A 112 14.68 -7.06 1.43
C LYS A 112 14.28 -8.47 1.88
N LEU A 113 14.54 -9.47 1.03
CA LEU A 113 14.14 -10.84 1.31
C LEU A 113 14.95 -11.46 2.46
N PRO A 114 14.36 -12.39 3.23
CA PRO A 114 15.06 -13.07 4.31
C PRO A 114 16.22 -13.93 3.79
N ASP A 115 17.19 -14.17 4.66
CA ASP A 115 18.32 -15.04 4.35
C ASP A 115 17.94 -16.54 4.33
N ARG A 116 18.92 -17.44 4.09
CA ARG A 116 18.73 -18.91 4.17
C ARG A 116 17.63 -19.47 3.25
N LEU A 117 17.43 -18.83 2.10
CA LEU A 117 16.51 -19.27 1.07
C LEU A 117 16.95 -20.59 0.42
N ARG A 118 15.98 -21.43 0.06
CA ARG A 118 16.19 -22.59 -0.82
C ARG A 118 15.69 -22.27 -2.22
N LEU A 119 16.59 -22.32 -3.20
CA LEU A 119 16.22 -22.20 -4.62
C LEU A 119 15.59 -23.50 -5.12
N THR A 120 14.50 -23.37 -5.88
CA THR A 120 13.91 -24.50 -6.61
C THR A 120 13.85 -24.21 -8.10
N LYS A 121 13.80 -25.28 -8.90
CA LYS A 121 13.82 -25.22 -10.36
C LYS A 121 12.46 -24.84 -10.97
N ASN A 122 11.46 -24.47 -10.15
CA ASN A 122 10.10 -24.27 -10.61
C ASN A 122 9.95 -22.93 -11.35
N GLU A 123 9.39 -22.97 -12.55
CA GLU A 123 9.36 -21.84 -13.50
C GLU A 123 8.09 -20.98 -13.41
N SER A 124 7.15 -21.31 -12.53
CA SER A 124 5.91 -20.54 -12.35
C SER A 124 5.59 -20.24 -10.89
N ARG A 125 4.90 -19.11 -10.66
CA ARG A 125 4.41 -18.72 -9.33
C ARG A 125 3.55 -19.80 -8.68
N ALA A 126 2.64 -20.41 -9.44
CA ALA A 126 1.74 -21.45 -8.94
C ALA A 126 2.50 -22.72 -8.52
N ALA A 127 3.52 -23.12 -9.29
CA ALA A 127 4.38 -24.25 -8.91
C ALA A 127 5.23 -23.95 -7.67
N CYS A 128 5.68 -22.70 -7.51
CA CYS A 128 6.39 -22.25 -6.31
C CYS A 128 5.52 -22.28 -5.06
N GLU A 129 4.26 -21.85 -5.21
CA GLU A 129 3.27 -21.90 -4.15
C GLU A 129 2.96 -23.35 -3.75
N ALA A 130 2.70 -24.22 -4.74
CA ALA A 130 2.41 -25.64 -4.50
C ALA A 130 3.55 -26.38 -3.78
N GLU A 131 4.81 -26.09 -4.14
CA GLU A 131 5.99 -26.61 -3.43
C GLU A 131 5.97 -26.25 -1.94
N CYS A 132 5.61 -25.01 -1.62
CA CYS A 132 5.50 -24.56 -0.24
C CYS A 132 4.30 -25.20 0.47
N VAL A 133 3.13 -25.25 -0.17
CA VAL A 133 1.92 -25.88 0.41
C VAL A 133 2.18 -27.33 0.81
N ASN A 134 2.80 -28.11 -0.07
CA ASN A 134 3.09 -29.52 0.11
C ASN A 134 4.20 -29.82 1.14
N ASN A 135 4.93 -28.80 1.61
CA ASN A 135 5.93 -28.95 2.66
C ASN A 135 5.47 -28.24 3.95
N CYS A 136 5.18 -29.02 4.98
CA CYS A 136 4.72 -28.53 6.28
C CYS A 136 5.68 -27.55 6.95
N GLU A 137 6.98 -27.73 6.72
CA GLU A 137 8.02 -26.86 7.27
C GLU A 137 8.10 -25.52 6.53
N CYS A 138 7.43 -25.40 5.37
CA CYS A 138 7.48 -24.18 4.59
C CYS A 138 6.81 -23.01 5.33
N MET A 139 7.59 -21.97 5.58
CA MET A 139 7.19 -20.75 6.26
C MET A 139 6.80 -19.65 5.27
N ALA A 140 7.48 -19.57 4.13
CA ALA A 140 7.22 -18.57 3.10
C ALA A 140 7.78 -18.98 1.74
N TYR A 141 7.30 -18.33 0.68
CA TYR A 141 7.91 -18.40 -0.64
C TYR A 141 7.93 -17.03 -1.33
N THR A 142 8.72 -16.90 -2.39
CA THR A 142 8.59 -15.84 -3.37
C THR A 142 8.90 -16.35 -4.77
N PHE A 143 8.42 -15.63 -5.77
CA PHE A 143 8.65 -15.91 -7.17
C PHE A 143 9.05 -14.61 -7.88
N VAL A 144 10.29 -14.57 -8.35
CA VAL A 144 10.82 -13.44 -9.12
C VAL A 144 10.81 -13.81 -10.60
N ASN A 145 10.14 -13.01 -11.43
CA ASN A 145 10.01 -13.27 -12.86
C ASN A 145 11.26 -12.76 -13.63
N ALA A 146 11.74 -13.56 -14.58
CA ALA A 146 12.78 -13.17 -15.52
C ALA A 146 12.26 -12.17 -16.56
N THR A 147 12.12 -10.90 -16.19
CA THR A 147 11.77 -9.83 -17.14
C THR A 147 13.00 -9.10 -17.69
N ARG A 148 14.19 -9.33 -17.14
CA ARG A 148 15.45 -8.70 -17.57
C ARG A 148 16.32 -9.69 -18.35
N VAL A 149 16.94 -9.23 -19.43
CA VAL A 149 17.85 -10.01 -20.28
C VAL A 149 18.94 -10.64 -19.40
N GLY A 150 19.01 -11.98 -19.38
CA GLY A 150 19.98 -12.76 -18.60
C GLY A 150 19.53 -13.18 -17.19
N SER A 151 18.34 -12.79 -16.73
CA SER A 151 17.78 -13.26 -15.46
C SER A 151 17.02 -14.58 -15.66
N LEU A 152 17.18 -15.52 -14.72
CA LEU A 152 16.34 -16.72 -14.63
C LEU A 152 15.18 -16.45 -13.66
N SER A 153 13.99 -16.96 -13.96
CA SER A 153 12.88 -16.93 -13.01
C SER A 153 13.27 -17.79 -11.81
N ARG A 154 13.12 -17.27 -10.60
CA ARG A 154 13.59 -17.93 -9.38
C ARG A 154 12.44 -18.10 -8.41
N CYS A 155 12.12 -19.36 -8.12
CA CYS A 155 11.33 -19.73 -6.97
C CYS A 155 12.24 -19.89 -5.75
N MET A 156 11.94 -19.15 -4.70
CA MET A 156 12.68 -19.15 -3.44
C MET A 156 11.73 -19.53 -2.31
N VAL A 157 12.13 -20.50 -1.49
CA VAL A 157 11.30 -21.07 -0.44
C VAL A 157 12.06 -21.08 0.88
N TRP A 158 11.38 -20.76 1.98
CA TRP A 158 11.91 -20.77 3.33
C TRP A 158 11.22 -21.85 4.16
N GLY A 159 12.01 -22.74 4.75
CA GLY A 159 11.53 -23.83 5.62
C GLY A 159 11.74 -23.58 7.12
N ARG A 160 12.19 -22.38 7.50
CA ARG A 160 12.56 -22.01 8.88
C ARG A 160 12.17 -20.56 9.15
N ASN A 161 12.38 -20.12 10.38
CA ASN A 161 12.17 -18.73 10.80
C ASN A 161 12.76 -17.74 9.78
N LEU A 162 11.99 -16.71 9.47
CA LEU A 162 12.37 -15.66 8.54
C LEU A 162 13.27 -14.67 9.29
N MET A 163 14.50 -14.49 8.82
CA MET A 163 15.50 -13.65 9.47
C MET A 163 15.92 -12.49 8.56
N ASP A 164 16.38 -11.40 9.16
CA ASP A 164 16.99 -10.27 8.44
C ASP A 164 16.08 -9.60 7.38
N LEU A 165 14.78 -9.58 7.66
CA LEU A 165 13.77 -8.87 6.87
C LEU A 165 13.82 -7.35 7.09
N GLU A 166 13.76 -6.58 6.01
CA GLU A 166 13.68 -5.12 6.04
C GLU A 166 12.58 -4.61 5.09
N GLN A 167 11.80 -3.66 5.57
CA GLN A 167 10.87 -2.86 4.76
C GLN A 167 11.65 -1.75 4.06
N LEU A 168 11.60 -1.72 2.73
CA LEU A 168 12.26 -0.70 1.91
C LEU A 168 11.29 0.44 1.56
N ILE A 169 11.86 1.62 1.31
CA ILE A 169 11.13 2.83 0.87
C ILE A 169 10.67 2.69 -0.59
N ASP A 170 11.54 2.12 -1.41
CA ASP A 170 11.33 1.93 -2.84
C ASP A 170 12.10 0.68 -3.30
N GLY A 171 11.63 0.06 -4.38
CA GLY A 171 12.11 -1.22 -4.87
C GLY A 171 11.82 -2.39 -3.92
N GLY A 172 12.58 -3.47 -4.06
CA GLY A 172 12.42 -4.70 -3.28
C GLY A 172 11.48 -5.72 -3.91
N GLU A 173 11.26 -6.82 -3.20
CA GLU A 173 10.57 -8.00 -3.71
C GLU A 173 9.29 -8.30 -2.90
N TYR A 174 8.46 -9.20 -3.43
CA TYR A 174 7.33 -9.75 -2.70
C TYR A 174 7.76 -10.92 -1.82
N LEU A 175 7.08 -11.14 -0.69
CA LEU A 175 7.21 -12.36 0.10
C LEU A 175 5.82 -12.87 0.49
N TYR A 176 5.58 -14.15 0.32
CA TYR A 176 4.31 -14.81 0.64
C TYR A 176 4.50 -15.66 1.89
N VAL A 177 4.06 -15.18 3.05
CA VAL A 177 4.22 -15.85 4.35
C VAL A 177 3.03 -16.76 4.62
N ARG A 178 3.28 -18.03 4.92
CA ARG A 178 2.24 -19.03 5.22
C ARG A 178 1.63 -18.77 6.60
N LEU A 179 0.30 -18.71 6.69
CA LEU A 179 -0.49 -18.50 7.90
C LEU A 179 -1.71 -19.43 7.90
N VAL A 180 -2.31 -19.65 9.07
CA VAL A 180 -3.60 -20.33 9.16
C VAL A 180 -4.70 -19.44 8.58
N ALA A 181 -5.61 -20.01 7.78
CA ALA A 181 -6.74 -19.32 7.18
C ALA A 181 -7.55 -18.52 8.22
N SER A 182 -7.75 -19.09 9.41
CA SER A 182 -8.45 -18.43 10.52
C SER A 182 -7.78 -17.16 11.04
N GLU A 183 -6.48 -16.94 10.83
CA GLU A 183 -5.80 -15.69 11.22
C GLU A 183 -6.00 -14.58 10.18
N LEU A 184 -6.12 -14.96 8.91
CA LEU A 184 -6.53 -14.05 7.84
C LEU A 184 -8.02 -13.76 7.92
N GLU A 185 -8.82 -14.76 8.30
CA GLU A 185 -10.24 -14.62 8.59
C GLU A 185 -10.52 -13.96 9.92
N LYS A 186 -9.67 -13.97 10.94
CA LYS A 186 -9.91 -13.17 12.15
C LYS A 186 -9.85 -11.69 11.81
N ARG A 187 -8.92 -11.28 10.95
CA ARG A 187 -8.94 -9.91 10.43
C ARG A 187 -10.15 -9.72 9.52
N SER A 188 -10.53 -10.70 8.68
CA SER A 188 -11.75 -10.61 7.86
C SER A 188 -13.06 -10.63 8.68
N ARG A 189 -13.19 -11.36 9.78
CA ARG A 189 -14.37 -11.47 10.67
C ARG A 189 -14.38 -10.39 11.75
N VAL A 190 -13.23 -9.83 12.12
CA VAL A 190 -13.17 -8.51 12.76
C VAL A 190 -13.60 -7.43 11.75
N LEU A 191 -13.26 -7.58 10.45
CA LEU A 191 -13.79 -6.74 9.36
C LEU A 191 -15.29 -7.01 9.05
N PHE A 192 -15.81 -8.24 9.16
CA PHE A 192 -17.12 -8.67 8.62
C PHE A 192 -18.16 -9.06 9.69
N GLY A 193 -17.74 -9.45 10.90
CA GLY A 193 -18.61 -9.93 11.99
C GLY A 193 -19.03 -8.86 13.01
N GLU A 194 -18.39 -7.68 13.02
CA GLU A 194 -18.69 -6.59 13.94
C GLU A 194 -19.62 -5.50 13.36
N LEU A 195 -20.24 -5.78 12.21
CA LEU A 195 -21.10 -4.85 11.45
C LEU A 195 -22.57 -4.80 11.90
N ARG A 196 -22.93 -5.41 13.05
CA ARG A 196 -24.33 -5.49 13.52
C ARG A 196 -24.69 -4.61 14.72
N SER A 197 -23.79 -3.77 15.23
CA SER A 197 -24.09 -2.91 16.39
C SER A 197 -23.92 -1.41 16.11
N SER A 198 -24.74 -0.63 16.80
CA SER A 198 -25.12 0.78 16.58
C SER A 198 -24.04 1.85 16.75
N ASN A 199 -22.74 1.52 16.85
CA ASN A 199 -21.64 2.47 17.08
C ASN A 199 -20.50 2.36 16.04
N LEU A 200 -20.85 2.46 14.75
CA LEU A 200 -19.91 2.31 13.62
C LEU A 200 -18.94 3.49 13.41
N LEU A 201 -19.34 4.72 13.70
CA LEU A 201 -18.51 5.93 13.52
C LEU A 201 -17.33 5.99 14.52
N ALA A 202 -17.57 5.64 15.78
CA ALA A 202 -16.53 5.52 16.80
C ALA A 202 -15.46 4.47 16.45
N ARG A 203 -15.84 3.47 15.63
CA ARG A 203 -14.98 2.34 15.27
C ARG A 203 -14.30 2.52 13.90
N ALA A 204 -14.94 3.19 12.95
CA ALA A 204 -14.25 3.76 11.78
C ALA A 204 -13.10 4.66 12.25
N LYS A 205 -13.33 5.51 13.26
CA LYS A 205 -12.29 6.28 13.96
C LYS A 205 -11.18 5.43 14.61
N SER A 206 -11.48 4.21 15.10
CA SER A 206 -10.46 3.29 15.65
C SER A 206 -9.70 2.47 14.60
N ILE A 207 -10.31 2.23 13.44
CA ILE A 207 -9.71 1.56 12.25
C ILE A 207 -8.83 2.56 11.46
N SER A 208 -9.12 3.85 11.62
CA SER A 208 -8.57 5.02 10.94
C SER A 208 -7.66 5.86 11.85
N SER A 209 -6.91 5.24 12.78
CA SER A 209 -5.99 5.95 13.68
C SER A 209 -5.03 6.91 12.97
N ASP A 210 -4.84 6.71 11.66
CA ASP A 210 -3.88 7.43 10.82
C ASP A 210 -4.53 8.50 9.91
N VAL A 211 -5.87 8.66 9.89
CA VAL A 211 -6.53 9.70 9.08
C VAL A 211 -6.88 10.91 9.96
N PRO A 212 -6.41 12.12 9.61
CA PRO A 212 -6.71 13.33 10.36
C PRO A 212 -8.21 13.63 10.51
N LEU A 213 -8.60 14.02 11.73
CA LEU A 213 -9.94 14.53 12.05
C LEU A 213 -9.96 16.05 11.93
N PHE A 214 -10.92 16.56 11.17
CA PHE A 214 -11.14 18.00 11.01
C PHE A 214 -12.40 18.44 11.76
N ASN A 215 -12.35 19.63 12.37
CA ASN A 215 -13.53 20.21 13.01
C ASN A 215 -14.51 20.74 11.94
N PHE A 216 -15.80 20.58 12.22
CA PHE A 216 -16.84 21.06 11.31
C PHE A 216 -16.76 22.56 11.07
N SER A 217 -16.47 23.36 12.11
CA SER A 217 -16.28 24.82 11.99
C SER A 217 -15.21 25.18 10.97
N ASP A 218 -14.10 24.43 10.95
CA ASP A 218 -12.95 24.71 10.09
C ASP A 218 -13.28 24.34 8.64
N VAL A 219 -13.96 23.20 8.43
CA VAL A 219 -14.45 22.78 7.13
C VAL A 219 -15.52 23.73 6.58
N GLN A 220 -16.42 24.19 7.46
CA GLN A 220 -17.46 25.14 7.12
C GLN A 220 -16.85 26.50 6.72
N ALA A 221 -15.87 27.00 7.48
CA ALA A 221 -15.13 28.22 7.12
C ALA A 221 -14.36 28.05 5.81
N ALA A 222 -13.65 26.92 5.65
CA ALA A 222 -12.86 26.60 4.46
C ALA A 222 -13.69 26.57 3.17
N THR A 223 -14.94 26.14 3.26
CA THR A 223 -15.88 26.06 2.12
C THR A 223 -16.76 27.30 1.97
N ASN A 224 -16.54 28.34 2.78
CA ASN A 224 -17.40 29.53 2.87
C ASN A 224 -18.87 29.14 3.11
N ASN A 225 -19.12 28.42 4.20
CA ASN A 225 -20.44 27.88 4.57
C ASN A 225 -21.05 26.98 3.47
N PHE A 226 -20.24 26.12 2.83
CA PHE A 226 -20.69 25.27 1.72
C PHE A 226 -21.38 26.07 0.60
N SER A 227 -20.82 27.25 0.27
CA SER A 227 -21.40 28.13 -0.74
C SER A 227 -21.48 27.47 -2.11
N THR A 228 -22.55 27.76 -2.85
CA THR A 228 -22.74 27.26 -4.22
C THR A 228 -21.64 27.75 -5.17
N SER A 229 -21.00 28.88 -4.89
CA SER A 229 -19.86 29.37 -5.67
C SER A 229 -18.63 28.47 -5.58
N ASN A 230 -18.50 27.70 -4.49
CA ASN A 230 -17.42 26.74 -4.27
C ASN A 230 -17.80 25.33 -4.73
N LYS A 231 -18.99 25.10 -5.27
CA LYS A 231 -19.44 23.76 -5.66
C LYS A 231 -18.69 23.27 -6.90
N LEU A 232 -18.02 22.12 -6.76
CA LEU A 232 -17.28 21.45 -7.84
C LEU A 232 -18.19 20.52 -8.65
N GLY A 233 -19.16 19.89 -7.98
CA GLY A 233 -20.10 18.96 -8.60
C GLY A 233 -21.07 18.39 -7.59
N GLU A 234 -22.05 17.62 -8.07
CA GLU A 234 -22.98 16.84 -7.25
C GLU A 234 -23.36 15.58 -8.03
N GLY A 235 -23.29 14.44 -7.36
CA GLY A 235 -23.72 13.14 -7.88
C GLY A 235 -24.64 12.44 -6.88
N GLY A 236 -24.89 11.14 -7.10
CA GLY A 236 -25.72 10.32 -6.19
C GLY A 236 -25.20 10.27 -4.74
N PHE A 237 -23.93 10.60 -4.54
CA PHE A 237 -23.23 10.56 -3.26
C PHE A 237 -23.24 11.92 -2.52
N GLY A 238 -23.85 12.96 -3.09
CA GLY A 238 -23.94 14.29 -2.50
C GLY A 238 -23.02 15.34 -3.16
N PRO A 239 -23.11 16.60 -2.70
CA PRO A 239 -22.34 17.70 -3.25
C PRO A 239 -20.87 17.68 -2.82
N VAL A 240 -20.00 18.10 -3.75
CA VAL A 240 -18.56 18.30 -3.53
C VAL A 240 -18.23 19.78 -3.66
N TYR A 241 -17.50 20.32 -2.70
CA TYR A 241 -17.11 21.72 -2.63
C TYR A 241 -15.59 21.89 -2.65
N MET A 242 -15.11 22.99 -3.20
CA MET A 242 -13.75 23.45 -3.01
C MET A 242 -13.65 24.05 -1.61
N GLY A 243 -12.63 23.64 -0.85
CA GLY A 243 -12.31 24.21 0.45
C GLY A 243 -10.89 24.75 0.49
N ARG A 244 -10.63 25.70 1.39
CA ARG A 244 -9.29 26.19 1.72
C ARG A 244 -9.06 26.08 3.23
N LEU A 245 -8.37 25.03 3.69
CA LEU A 245 -8.20 24.71 5.12
C LEU A 245 -7.10 25.56 5.80
N SER A 246 -6.09 25.96 5.03
CA SER A 246 -5.02 26.88 5.46
C SER A 246 -4.69 27.83 4.29
N GLN A 247 -3.81 28.82 4.49
CA GLN A 247 -3.52 29.84 3.48
C GLN A 247 -3.11 29.26 2.11
N CYS A 248 -2.52 28.05 2.06
CA CYS A 248 -2.04 27.42 0.83
C CYS A 248 -2.62 26.03 0.50
N GLU A 249 -3.53 25.48 1.30
CA GLU A 249 -4.05 24.12 1.07
C GLU A 249 -5.47 24.15 0.52
N ILE A 250 -5.61 23.81 -0.78
CA ILE A 250 -6.89 23.66 -1.47
C ILE A 250 -7.30 22.18 -1.41
N VAL A 251 -8.55 21.93 -1.02
CA VAL A 251 -9.10 20.59 -0.85
C VAL A 251 -10.45 20.43 -1.54
N ALA A 252 -10.84 19.18 -1.79
CA ALA A 252 -12.19 18.82 -2.21
C ALA A 252 -12.96 18.24 -1.02
N VAL A 253 -14.06 18.89 -0.64
CA VAL A 253 -14.90 18.54 0.50
C VAL A 253 -16.17 17.88 -0.01
N LYS A 254 -16.27 16.56 0.12
CA LYS A 254 -17.45 15.76 -0.24
C LYS A 254 -18.36 15.69 0.98
N ARG A 255 -19.50 16.37 0.91
CA ARG A 255 -20.53 16.34 1.95
C ARG A 255 -21.60 15.33 1.55
N LEU A 256 -21.75 14.28 2.34
CA LEU A 256 -22.62 13.17 1.97
C LEU A 256 -24.09 13.46 2.25
N SER A 257 -24.97 12.97 1.38
CA SER A 257 -26.42 13.23 1.48
C SER A 257 -27.06 12.50 2.68
N LYS A 258 -27.99 13.18 3.35
CA LYS A 258 -28.75 12.68 4.51
C LYS A 258 -29.87 11.68 4.15
N SER A 259 -30.22 11.56 2.87
CA SER A 259 -31.54 11.04 2.47
C SER A 259 -31.62 9.54 2.17
N SER A 260 -30.57 8.74 2.34
CA SER A 260 -30.66 7.29 2.08
C SER A 260 -29.80 6.44 3.02
N LYS A 261 -30.32 5.25 3.38
CA LYS A 261 -29.53 4.19 4.05
C LYS A 261 -28.29 3.80 3.23
N GLN A 262 -28.39 3.95 1.91
CA GLN A 262 -27.34 3.67 0.94
C GLN A 262 -26.14 4.64 1.09
N GLY A 263 -26.38 5.95 1.23
CA GLY A 263 -25.29 6.93 1.40
C GLY A 263 -24.45 6.69 2.67
N LEU A 264 -25.05 6.12 3.72
CA LEU A 264 -24.34 5.73 4.94
C LEU A 264 -23.46 4.48 4.74
N GLU A 265 -23.91 3.50 3.94
CA GLU A 265 -23.10 2.32 3.61
C GLU A 265 -21.94 2.68 2.68
N GLU A 266 -22.18 3.56 1.70
CA GLU A 266 -21.17 4.05 0.77
C GLU A 266 -20.12 4.90 1.49
N PHE A 267 -20.53 5.74 2.45
CA PHE A 267 -19.60 6.44 3.33
C PHE A 267 -18.69 5.49 4.10
N LYS A 268 -19.26 4.44 4.70
CA LYS A 268 -18.49 3.44 5.44
C LYS A 268 -17.50 2.73 4.53
N ASN A 269 -17.94 2.34 3.33
CA ASN A 269 -17.06 1.72 2.33
C ASN A 269 -15.91 2.66 1.95
N GLU A 270 -16.19 3.93 1.67
CA GLU A 270 -15.14 4.90 1.35
C GLU A 270 -14.16 5.03 2.52
N VAL A 271 -14.62 5.29 3.74
CA VAL A 271 -13.73 5.45 4.91
C VAL A 271 -12.90 4.18 5.16
N GLU A 272 -13.49 2.99 5.07
CA GLU A 272 -12.78 1.73 5.32
C GLU A 272 -11.72 1.43 4.25
N LEU A 273 -12.03 1.72 2.98
CA LEU A 273 -11.17 1.42 1.84
C LEU A 273 -10.12 2.50 1.63
N ILE A 274 -10.55 3.74 1.41
CA ILE A 274 -9.69 4.80 0.88
C ILE A 274 -8.72 5.36 1.91
N ALA A 275 -9.04 5.25 3.21
CA ALA A 275 -8.12 5.60 4.29
C ALA A 275 -6.78 4.85 4.23
N ARG A 276 -6.75 3.67 3.61
CA ARG A 276 -5.58 2.78 3.57
C ARG A 276 -4.99 2.60 2.18
N LEU A 277 -5.55 3.26 1.17
CA LEU A 277 -5.08 3.18 -0.22
C LEU A 277 -4.22 4.40 -0.52
N GLN A 278 -2.95 4.14 -0.82
CA GLN A 278 -2.02 5.18 -1.26
C GLN A 278 -1.39 4.72 -2.57
N HIS A 279 -1.71 5.43 -3.65
CA HIS A 279 -1.16 5.16 -4.97
C HIS A 279 -1.28 6.43 -5.82
N MET A 280 -0.32 6.66 -6.72
CA MET A 280 -0.27 7.88 -7.54
C MET A 280 -1.52 8.08 -8.42
N ASN A 281 -2.14 6.97 -8.85
CA ASN A 281 -3.36 6.98 -9.66
C ASN A 281 -4.67 6.75 -8.89
N LEU A 282 -4.66 6.94 -7.57
CA LEU A 282 -5.87 6.93 -6.74
C LEU A 282 -6.03 8.30 -6.06
N VAL A 283 -7.26 8.76 -5.89
CA VAL A 283 -7.53 9.98 -5.14
C VAL A 283 -7.20 9.77 -3.67
N ARG A 284 -6.37 10.64 -3.11
CA ARG A 284 -5.95 10.59 -1.71
C ARG A 284 -6.99 11.23 -0.79
N LEU A 285 -7.42 10.48 0.21
CA LEU A 285 -8.15 11.00 1.36
C LEU A 285 -7.18 11.72 2.30
N LEU A 286 -7.47 12.98 2.62
CA LEU A 286 -6.69 13.81 3.52
C LEU A 286 -7.24 13.79 4.95
N GLY A 287 -8.55 13.62 5.09
CA GLY A 287 -9.20 13.69 6.38
C GLY A 287 -10.68 13.39 6.34
N LEU A 288 -11.25 13.31 7.54
CA LEU A 288 -12.68 13.16 7.74
C LEU A 288 -13.19 14.14 8.80
N CYS A 289 -14.42 14.58 8.63
CA CYS A 289 -15.16 15.36 9.62
C CYS A 289 -16.46 14.62 9.92
N ASP A 290 -16.66 14.30 11.19
CA ASP A 290 -17.84 13.63 11.73
C ASP A 290 -18.35 14.47 12.90
N HIS A 291 -19.39 15.25 12.64
CA HIS A 291 -20.01 16.14 13.62
C HIS A 291 -21.52 16.00 13.56
N GLU A 292 -22.13 15.52 14.65
CA GLU A 292 -23.56 15.21 14.77
C GLU A 292 -24.06 14.26 13.65
N ASN A 293 -24.69 14.83 12.61
CA ASN A 293 -25.25 14.12 11.45
C ASN A 293 -24.57 14.55 10.13
N GLU A 294 -23.39 15.16 10.21
CA GLU A 294 -22.61 15.61 9.06
C GLU A 294 -21.43 14.65 8.84
N ASN A 295 -21.55 13.83 7.79
CA ASN A 295 -20.48 12.95 7.32
C ASN A 295 -19.76 13.61 6.15
N ILE A 296 -18.52 14.02 6.37
CA ILE A 296 -17.73 14.77 5.40
C ILE A 296 -16.39 14.10 5.17
N LEU A 297 -16.03 13.94 3.90
CA LEU A 297 -14.74 13.44 3.45
C LEU A 297 -13.95 14.57 2.78
N ILE A 298 -12.68 14.66 3.13
CA ILE A 298 -11.77 15.70 2.64
C ILE A 298 -10.71 15.01 1.78
N TYR A 299 -10.71 15.34 0.49
CA TYR A 299 -9.83 14.79 -0.51
C TYR A 299 -8.84 15.83 -1.02
N GLU A 300 -7.77 15.37 -1.66
CA GLU A 300 -6.93 16.25 -2.47
C GLU A 300 -7.76 16.93 -3.57
N TYR A 301 -7.44 18.19 -3.87
CA TYR A 301 -8.09 18.93 -4.94
C TYR A 301 -7.46 18.59 -6.30
N LEU A 302 -8.30 18.31 -7.29
CA LEU A 302 -7.88 17.94 -8.65
C LEU A 302 -8.35 18.99 -9.67
N ALA A 303 -7.40 19.81 -10.11
CA ALA A 303 -7.66 21.06 -10.83
C ALA A 303 -8.33 20.86 -12.19
N ASN A 304 -8.05 19.74 -12.87
CA ASN A 304 -8.56 19.50 -14.22
C ASN A 304 -9.94 18.84 -14.25
N LYS A 305 -10.56 18.56 -13.09
CA LYS A 305 -11.87 17.90 -12.97
C LYS A 305 -11.84 16.48 -13.54
N SER A 306 -13.01 15.93 -13.88
CA SER A 306 -13.19 14.57 -14.37
C SER A 306 -12.93 14.43 -15.87
N LEU A 307 -12.49 13.24 -16.28
CA LEU A 307 -12.10 12.90 -17.65
C LEU A 307 -13.28 13.01 -18.64
N ASP A 308 -14.51 12.73 -18.20
CA ASP A 308 -15.73 12.93 -19.00
C ASP A 308 -15.85 14.37 -19.54
N LYS A 309 -15.39 15.37 -18.78
CA LYS A 309 -15.39 16.79 -19.18
C LYS A 309 -14.39 17.13 -20.28
N PHE A 310 -13.48 16.21 -20.61
CA PHE A 310 -12.60 16.36 -21.77
C PHE A 310 -13.06 15.48 -22.92
N ILE A 311 -13.52 14.26 -22.64
CA ILE A 311 -13.96 13.33 -23.68
C ILE A 311 -15.23 13.80 -24.37
N PHE A 312 -16.22 14.29 -23.62
CA PHE A 312 -17.54 14.64 -24.15
C PHE A 312 -17.73 16.14 -24.43
N ASP A 313 -16.73 16.97 -24.14
CA ASP A 313 -16.73 18.39 -24.48
C ASP A 313 -15.95 18.60 -25.78
N SER A 314 -16.63 19.05 -26.84
CA SER A 314 -16.03 19.23 -28.16
C SER A 314 -14.86 20.21 -28.16
N THR A 315 -14.87 21.20 -27.26
CA THR A 315 -13.81 22.22 -27.14
C THR A 315 -12.60 21.69 -26.36
N ARG A 316 -12.83 20.91 -25.30
CA ARG A 316 -11.75 20.36 -24.45
C ARG A 316 -11.17 19.05 -24.99
N SER A 317 -11.89 18.34 -25.86
CA SER A 317 -11.43 17.08 -26.46
C SER A 317 -10.10 17.21 -27.22
N GLY A 318 -9.87 18.38 -27.84
CA GLY A 318 -8.61 18.70 -28.53
C GLY A 318 -7.40 18.84 -27.60
N GLN A 319 -7.61 19.00 -26.29
CA GLN A 319 -6.52 19.07 -25.30
C GLN A 319 -5.94 17.69 -24.98
N LEU A 320 -6.69 16.62 -25.30
CA LEU A 320 -6.26 15.22 -25.17
C LEU A 320 -5.64 14.75 -26.49
N ASP A 321 -4.37 15.09 -26.72
CA ASP A 321 -3.57 14.44 -27.75
C ASP A 321 -3.33 12.95 -27.42
N TRP A 322 -2.80 12.19 -28.38
CA TRP A 322 -2.60 10.76 -28.21
C TRP A 322 -1.68 10.42 -27.02
N VAL A 323 -0.64 11.22 -26.78
CA VAL A 323 0.32 11.00 -25.71
C VAL A 323 -0.39 11.10 -24.35
N LYS A 324 -1.18 12.16 -24.15
CA LYS A 324 -2.00 12.31 -22.93
C LYS A 324 -3.03 11.21 -22.77
N ARG A 325 -3.69 10.79 -23.86
CA ARG A 325 -4.67 9.68 -23.81
C ARG A 325 -4.00 8.39 -23.38
N TYR A 326 -2.85 8.05 -23.95
CA TYR A 326 -2.09 6.87 -23.59
C TYR A 326 -1.67 6.92 -22.12
N HIS A 327 -1.10 8.05 -21.67
CA HIS A 327 -0.71 8.27 -20.28
C HIS A 327 -1.88 8.11 -19.31
N ILE A 328 -3.06 8.62 -19.67
CA ILE A 328 -4.30 8.47 -18.89
C ILE A 328 -4.72 6.99 -18.83
N ILE A 329 -4.69 6.26 -19.95
CA ILE A 329 -5.04 4.84 -19.99
C ILE A 329 -4.08 4.02 -19.13
N GLU A 330 -2.77 4.28 -19.27
CA GLU A 330 -1.74 3.61 -18.49
C GLU A 330 -1.91 3.86 -17.00
N GLY A 331 -2.12 5.11 -16.57
CA GLY A 331 -2.35 5.43 -15.17
C GLY A 331 -3.63 4.81 -14.60
N ILE A 332 -4.72 4.75 -15.37
CA ILE A 332 -5.95 4.02 -14.95
C ILE A 332 -5.63 2.53 -14.78
N ALA A 333 -4.92 1.93 -15.73
CA ALA A 333 -4.55 0.52 -15.66
C ALA A 333 -3.64 0.23 -14.45
N GLN A 334 -2.68 1.10 -14.15
CA GLN A 334 -1.82 1.01 -12.96
C GLN A 334 -2.64 1.11 -11.67
N GLY A 335 -3.57 2.08 -11.58
CA GLY A 335 -4.47 2.21 -10.43
C GLY A 335 -5.34 0.97 -10.21
N LEU A 336 -5.91 0.40 -11.28
CA LEU A 336 -6.70 -0.83 -11.20
C LEU A 336 -5.85 -2.05 -10.85
N LEU A 337 -4.66 -2.18 -11.45
CA LEU A 337 -3.73 -3.24 -11.15
C LEU A 337 -3.31 -3.20 -9.69
N TYR A 338 -3.08 -1.99 -9.16
CA TYR A 338 -2.86 -1.78 -7.74
C TYR A 338 -4.04 -2.31 -6.92
N LEU A 339 -5.27 -1.85 -7.17
CA LEU A 339 -6.46 -2.31 -6.43
C LEU A 339 -6.68 -3.83 -6.52
N HIS A 340 -6.35 -4.45 -7.64
CA HIS A 340 -6.62 -5.86 -7.88
C HIS A 340 -5.53 -6.79 -7.35
N GLN A 341 -4.26 -6.36 -7.36
CA GLN A 341 -3.10 -7.25 -7.15
C GLN A 341 -2.05 -6.73 -6.15
N TYR A 342 -1.94 -5.41 -5.96
CA TYR A 342 -0.88 -4.81 -5.14
C TYR A 342 -1.37 -4.11 -3.87
N SER A 343 -2.66 -3.81 -3.75
CA SER A 343 -3.25 -3.41 -2.49
C SER A 343 -3.28 -4.59 -1.53
N ARG A 344 -3.20 -4.28 -0.23
CA ARG A 344 -3.24 -5.26 0.86
C ARG A 344 -4.45 -6.22 0.79
N LEU A 345 -5.55 -5.72 0.25
CA LEU A 345 -6.78 -6.46 0.00
C LEU A 345 -7.11 -6.34 -1.49
N ARG A 346 -7.61 -7.41 -2.12
CA ARG A 346 -8.13 -7.33 -3.49
C ARG A 346 -9.42 -6.52 -3.47
N ILE A 347 -9.42 -5.37 -4.13
CA ILE A 347 -10.53 -4.42 -4.14
C ILE A 347 -11.05 -4.29 -5.55
N ILE A 348 -12.34 -4.56 -5.77
CA ILE A 348 -13.00 -4.33 -7.05
C ILE A 348 -13.79 -3.03 -6.94
N HIS A 349 -13.50 -2.06 -7.79
CA HIS A 349 -14.09 -0.71 -7.72
C HIS A 349 -15.60 -0.69 -8.01
N ARG A 350 -16.06 -1.50 -8.98
CA ARG A 350 -17.48 -1.69 -9.40
C ARG A 350 -18.21 -0.47 -9.98
N ASP A 351 -17.59 0.70 -10.00
CA ASP A 351 -18.15 1.93 -10.58
C ASP A 351 -17.09 2.71 -11.36
N LEU A 352 -16.31 1.99 -12.18
CA LEU A 352 -15.27 2.62 -12.99
C LEU A 352 -15.89 3.22 -14.25
N LYS A 353 -15.83 4.55 -14.35
CA LYS A 353 -16.35 5.34 -15.47
C LYS A 353 -15.56 6.64 -15.62
N THR A 354 -15.69 7.31 -16.76
CA THR A 354 -14.94 8.53 -17.06
C THR A 354 -15.24 9.70 -16.11
N SER A 355 -16.41 9.73 -15.47
CA SER A 355 -16.72 10.74 -14.43
C SER A 355 -16.05 10.43 -13.08
N ASN A 356 -15.59 9.19 -12.86
CA ASN A 356 -14.87 8.75 -11.67
C ASN A 356 -13.35 8.70 -11.89
N ILE A 357 -12.86 9.18 -13.05
CA ILE A 357 -11.44 9.44 -13.30
C ILE A 357 -11.23 10.94 -13.22
N LEU A 358 -10.59 11.40 -12.15
CA LEU A 358 -10.23 12.80 -11.94
C LEU A 358 -8.81 13.06 -12.45
N LEU A 359 -8.53 14.30 -12.82
CA LEU A 359 -7.24 14.72 -13.38
C LEU A 359 -6.61 15.79 -12.50
N ASP A 360 -5.36 15.56 -12.10
CA ASP A 360 -4.55 16.58 -11.40
C ASP A 360 -4.13 17.71 -12.35
N ASP A 361 -3.38 18.69 -11.84
CA ASP A 361 -2.87 19.84 -12.59
C ASP A 361 -2.00 19.46 -13.80
N SER A 362 -1.32 18.33 -13.70
CA SER A 362 -0.42 17.76 -14.71
C SER A 362 -1.10 16.76 -15.66
N MET A 363 -2.44 16.65 -15.60
CA MET A 363 -3.26 15.71 -16.38
C MET A 363 -3.00 14.22 -16.06
N ASN A 364 -2.50 13.90 -14.87
CA ASN A 364 -2.40 12.51 -14.43
C ASN A 364 -3.77 12.00 -13.94
N PRO A 365 -4.14 10.74 -14.28
CA PRO A 365 -5.41 10.16 -13.87
C PRO A 365 -5.37 9.69 -12.42
N LYS A 366 -6.47 9.97 -11.70
CA LYS A 366 -6.75 9.46 -10.36
C LYS A 366 -8.14 8.87 -10.28
N ILE A 367 -8.21 7.59 -9.94
CA ILE A 367 -9.48 6.88 -9.74
C ILE A 367 -10.10 7.34 -8.42
N SER A 368 -11.38 7.70 -8.47
CA SER A 368 -12.16 8.24 -7.36
C SER A 368 -13.46 7.46 -7.16
N ASP A 369 -14.15 7.72 -6.04
CA ASP A 369 -15.54 7.28 -5.78
C ASP A 369 -15.67 5.77 -5.48
N PHE A 370 -15.13 5.38 -4.33
CA PHE A 370 -15.07 3.98 -3.86
C PHE A 370 -16.33 3.53 -3.11
N GLY A 371 -17.41 4.31 -3.09
CA GLY A 371 -18.62 3.99 -2.33
C GLY A 371 -19.23 2.62 -2.65
N LEU A 372 -19.07 2.15 -3.90
CA LEU A 372 -19.58 0.85 -4.36
C LEU A 372 -18.51 -0.25 -4.39
N ALA A 373 -17.27 0.07 -4.04
CA ALA A 373 -16.15 -0.85 -4.11
C ALA A 373 -16.31 -2.00 -3.10
N ARG A 374 -15.78 -3.18 -3.45
CA ARG A 374 -15.85 -4.38 -2.62
C ARG A 374 -14.49 -5.00 -2.40
N ILE A 375 -14.27 -5.42 -1.16
CA ILE A 375 -13.13 -6.25 -0.76
C ILE A 375 -13.45 -7.70 -1.07
N PHE A 376 -12.52 -8.39 -1.71
CA PHE A 376 -12.51 -9.84 -1.90
C PHE A 376 -11.43 -10.45 -1.00
N GLY A 377 -11.82 -11.41 -0.16
CA GLY A 377 -10.90 -12.12 0.72
C GLY A 377 -10.45 -13.47 0.14
N GLY A 378 -9.16 -13.79 0.30
CA GLY A 378 -8.63 -15.15 0.05
C GLY A 378 -8.90 -15.68 -1.37
N THR A 379 -9.60 -16.80 -1.46
CA THR A 379 -9.95 -17.52 -2.71
C THR A 379 -11.28 -17.08 -3.33
N GLN A 380 -11.95 -16.04 -2.79
CA GLN A 380 -13.19 -15.53 -3.38
C GLN A 380 -12.90 -14.92 -4.76
N ASN A 381 -13.39 -15.59 -5.79
CA ASN A 381 -13.40 -15.09 -7.16
C ASN A 381 -14.78 -14.54 -7.56
N GLU A 382 -15.81 -14.86 -6.78
CA GLU A 382 -17.21 -14.52 -7.05
C GLU A 382 -17.88 -14.04 -5.77
N ALA A 383 -18.79 -13.07 -5.90
CA ALA A 383 -19.59 -12.58 -4.79
C ALA A 383 -20.99 -12.22 -5.29
N ASN A 384 -22.01 -12.79 -4.65
CA ASN A 384 -23.41 -12.46 -4.97
C ASN A 384 -23.73 -11.03 -4.53
N THR A 385 -24.57 -10.36 -5.31
CA THR A 385 -25.07 -9.02 -5.02
C THR A 385 -26.60 -9.08 -5.04
N GLU A 386 -27.24 -8.69 -3.94
CA GLU A 386 -28.71 -8.67 -3.84
C GLU A 386 -29.34 -7.55 -4.70
N ARG A 387 -28.52 -6.62 -5.19
CA ARG A 387 -28.92 -5.47 -6.00
C ARG A 387 -27.91 -5.21 -7.11
N VAL A 388 -28.44 -4.84 -8.29
CA VAL A 388 -27.65 -4.26 -9.38
C VAL A 388 -27.23 -2.85 -8.98
N VAL A 389 -25.91 -2.58 -9.02
CA VAL A 389 -25.32 -1.28 -8.67
C VAL A 389 -24.16 -1.00 -9.63
N GLY A 390 -23.84 0.28 -9.81
CA GLY A 390 -22.98 0.78 -10.90
C GLY A 390 -23.81 1.40 -12.02
N THR A 391 -23.16 2.16 -12.91
CA THR A 391 -23.79 2.83 -14.06
C THR A 391 -23.56 2.12 -15.38
#